data_AF-A0A7S2V1G8-F1
#
_entry.id   AF-A0A7S2V1G8-F1
#
_cell.length_a   1.000
_cell.length_b   1.000
_cell.length_c   1.000
_cell.angle_alpha   90.00
_cell.angle_beta   90.00
_cell.angle_gamma   90.00
#
_symmetry.space_group_name_H-M   'P 1'
#
loop_
_entity.id
_entity.type
_entity.pdbx_description
1 polymer ?
#
loop_
_entity_poly.entity_id
_entity_poly.type
_entity_poly.pdbx_seq_one_letter_code
_entity_poly.pdbx_strand_id
1 'polypeptide(L)'
;FVDEADAFLRRRSTEQISEDLRNALNAFLYRTGEATDRFMVVYASNQPEQFDDAINDRIDEMVHFKLPGLEERQRMLTHYLRHYLLDGHHHGEDIFDQKTDGKPAGKSVSGFFGAAPTQVTVDGIEERHIRFAADRTEGFSGREISKLAIAWQAAAYGNEKAHFTPALMERVLEDHVEQKRKKHLWLDDVTKSTMYGTPPPPIKKES
;
A
#
# COMPACT_ATOMS: atom_id res chain seq x y z
N PHE A 1 -8.66 7.33 -15.63
CA PHE A 1 -8.35 7.08 -14.21
C PHE A 1 -7.32 8.11 -13.77
N VAL A 2 -7.53 8.73 -12.61
CA VAL A 2 -6.65 9.73 -12.01
C VAL A 2 -6.38 9.29 -10.58
N ASP A 3 -5.13 8.90 -10.29
CA ASP A 3 -4.68 8.60 -8.93
C ASP A 3 -4.18 9.87 -8.23
N GLU A 4 -4.19 9.87 -6.90
CA GLU A 4 -3.82 11.03 -6.06
C GLU A 4 -4.53 12.32 -6.51
N ALA A 5 -5.82 12.22 -6.82
CA ALA A 5 -6.59 13.31 -7.41
C ALA A 5 -6.65 14.55 -6.50
N ASP A 6 -6.44 14.42 -5.19
CA ASP A 6 -6.29 15.54 -4.25
C ASP A 6 -5.06 16.41 -4.52
N ALA A 7 -4.01 15.90 -5.17
CA ALA A 7 -2.88 16.73 -5.60
C ALA A 7 -3.27 17.67 -6.75
N PHE A 8 -4.25 17.27 -7.57
CA PHE A 8 -4.70 17.99 -8.76
C PHE A 8 -5.96 18.83 -8.52
N LEU A 9 -6.89 18.36 -7.69
CA LEU A 9 -8.27 18.88 -7.52
C LEU A 9 -8.50 19.68 -6.23
N ARG A 10 -7.43 20.01 -5.48
CA ARG A 10 -7.51 20.69 -4.18
C ARG A 10 -8.13 22.08 -4.28
N ARG A 11 -8.90 22.47 -3.25
CA ARG A 11 -9.52 23.79 -3.10
C ARG A 11 -8.55 24.95 -3.37
N ARG A 12 -9.03 25.92 -4.15
CA ARG A 12 -8.32 27.07 -4.72
C ARG A 12 -7.79 28.09 -3.69
N SER A 13 -8.14 27.94 -2.41
CA SER A 13 -7.84 28.91 -1.34
C SER A 13 -6.54 28.65 -0.59
N THR A 14 -5.83 27.56 -0.86
CA THR A 14 -4.49 27.30 -0.32
C THR A 14 -3.43 27.86 -1.28
N GLU A 15 -2.67 28.85 -0.80
CA GLU A 15 -1.80 29.84 -1.50
C GLU A 15 -0.71 29.36 -2.51
N GLN A 16 -0.72 28.14 -3.08
CA GLN A 16 0.37 27.67 -3.97
C GLN A 16 -0.05 26.78 -5.15
N ILE A 17 -1.19 27.05 -5.80
CA ILE A 17 -1.49 26.38 -7.09
C ILE A 17 -0.89 27.21 -8.23
N SER A 18 0.02 26.59 -9.01
CA SER A 18 0.59 27.21 -10.22
C SER A 18 -0.51 27.65 -11.19
N GLU A 19 -0.32 28.78 -11.86
CA GLU A 19 -1.25 29.31 -12.86
C GLU A 19 -1.52 28.27 -13.97
N ASP A 20 -0.49 27.52 -14.38
CA ASP A 20 -0.61 26.45 -15.38
C ASP A 20 -1.55 25.33 -14.92
N LEU A 21 -1.46 24.94 -13.64
CA LEU A 21 -2.31 23.91 -13.05
C LEU A 21 -3.77 24.41 -12.98
N ARG A 22 -3.97 25.68 -12.66
CA ARG A 22 -5.29 26.31 -12.65
C ARG A 22 -5.92 26.36 -14.04
N ASN A 23 -5.13 26.68 -15.06
CA ASN A 23 -5.57 26.69 -16.46
C ASN A 23 -5.91 25.28 -16.96
N ALA A 24 -5.07 24.29 -16.64
CA ALA A 24 -5.32 22.88 -16.96
C ALA A 24 -6.61 22.37 -16.29
N LEU A 25 -6.82 22.69 -15.02
CA LEU A 25 -8.03 22.34 -14.29
C LEU A 25 -9.27 22.97 -14.93
N ASN A 26 -9.26 24.27 -15.23
CA ASN A 26 -10.40 24.92 -15.88
C ASN A 26 -10.71 24.33 -17.25
N ALA A 27 -9.70 24.02 -18.06
CA ALA A 27 -9.88 23.35 -19.35
C ALA A 27 -10.49 21.95 -19.17
N PHE A 28 -10.11 21.23 -18.11
CA PHE A 28 -10.69 19.95 -17.75
C PHE A 28 -12.17 20.10 -17.34
N LEU A 29 -12.48 21.00 -16.41
CA LEU A 29 -13.85 21.30 -15.95
C LEU A 29 -14.77 21.76 -17.10
N TYR A 30 -14.22 22.44 -18.10
CA TYR A 30 -14.98 22.86 -19.29
C TYR A 30 -15.33 21.66 -20.18
N ARG A 31 -14.36 20.75 -20.40
CA ARG A 31 -14.57 19.56 -21.24
C ARG A 31 -15.45 18.50 -20.56
N THR A 32 -15.48 18.47 -19.24
CA THR A 32 -16.34 17.57 -18.43
C THR A 32 -17.61 18.27 -17.95
N GLY A 33 -17.97 19.42 -18.54
CA GLY A 33 -19.14 20.19 -18.16
C GLY A 33 -20.47 19.63 -18.65
N GLU A 34 -20.47 18.77 -19.67
CA GLU A 34 -21.66 18.13 -20.22
C GLU A 34 -21.65 16.63 -19.93
N ALA A 35 -22.83 16.10 -19.57
CA ALA A 35 -23.02 14.67 -19.36
C ALA A 35 -22.76 13.90 -20.67
N THR A 36 -22.04 12.79 -20.58
CA THR A 36 -21.67 11.97 -21.74
C THR A 36 -21.53 10.50 -21.34
N ASP A 37 -22.01 9.62 -22.21
CA ASP A 37 -21.89 8.17 -22.10
C ASP A 37 -20.62 7.63 -22.78
N ARG A 38 -19.82 8.51 -23.38
CA ARG A 38 -18.66 8.13 -24.21
C ARG A 38 -17.38 7.91 -23.40
N PHE A 39 -17.31 8.43 -22.18
CA PHE A 39 -16.17 8.21 -21.30
C PHE A 39 -16.60 8.25 -19.84
N MET A 40 -15.87 7.52 -19.01
CA MET A 40 -16.04 7.52 -17.55
C MET A 40 -14.72 7.96 -16.92
N VAL A 41 -14.79 8.88 -15.96
CA VAL A 41 -13.63 9.30 -15.17
C VAL A 41 -13.72 8.64 -13.79
N VAL A 42 -12.62 8.03 -13.36
CA VAL A 42 -12.49 7.42 -12.03
C VAL A 42 -11.36 8.16 -11.31
N TYR A 43 -11.68 8.73 -10.16
CA TYR A 43 -10.73 9.41 -9.27
C TYR A 43 -10.40 8.50 -8.09
N ALA A 44 -9.12 8.44 -7.71
CA ALA A 44 -8.69 7.92 -6.42
C ALA A 44 -8.07 9.07 -5.61
N SER A 45 -8.51 9.22 -4.37
CA SER A 45 -8.03 10.29 -3.48
C SER A 45 -8.05 9.83 -2.02
N ASN A 46 -7.09 10.30 -1.24
CA ASN A 46 -7.05 10.08 0.20
C ASN A 46 -7.83 11.15 0.98
N GLN A 47 -8.16 12.29 0.35
CA GLN A 47 -8.78 13.46 0.98
C GLN A 47 -9.86 14.05 0.06
N PRO A 48 -10.91 13.29 -0.28
CA PRO A 48 -11.97 13.73 -1.20
C PRO A 48 -12.69 15.00 -0.71
N GLU A 49 -12.72 15.25 0.60
CA GLU A 49 -13.28 16.47 1.20
C GLU A 49 -12.56 17.76 0.78
N GLN A 50 -11.35 17.66 0.23
CA GLN A 50 -10.59 18.82 -0.25
C GLN A 50 -10.90 19.20 -1.69
N PHE A 51 -11.79 18.46 -2.37
CA PHE A 51 -12.21 18.81 -3.71
C PHE A 51 -12.95 20.15 -3.74
N ASP A 52 -12.73 20.89 -4.84
CA ASP A 52 -13.50 22.09 -5.16
C ASP A 52 -14.97 21.74 -5.35
N ASP A 53 -15.88 22.65 -4.96
CA ASP A 53 -17.31 22.36 -4.98
C ASP A 53 -17.81 22.03 -6.40
N ALA A 54 -17.23 22.65 -7.44
CA ALA A 54 -17.56 22.35 -8.84
C ALA A 54 -17.10 20.96 -9.34
N ILE A 55 -16.18 20.31 -8.64
CA ILE A 55 -15.81 18.92 -8.87
C ILE A 55 -16.81 18.00 -8.17
N ASN A 56 -17.14 18.30 -6.92
CA ASN A 56 -18.10 17.49 -6.14
C ASN A 56 -19.46 17.41 -6.82
N ASP A 57 -19.94 18.51 -7.42
CA ASP A 57 -21.19 18.54 -8.19
C ASP A 57 -21.20 17.61 -9.43
N ARG A 58 -20.02 17.13 -9.88
CA ARG A 58 -19.85 16.29 -11.08
C ARG A 58 -19.43 14.86 -10.76
N ILE A 59 -19.35 14.50 -9.49
CA ILE A 59 -19.08 13.12 -9.06
C ILE A 59 -20.44 12.47 -8.78
N ASP A 60 -20.84 11.54 -9.65
CA ASP A 60 -22.12 10.84 -9.51
C ASP A 60 -22.10 9.83 -8.34
N GLU A 61 -21.00 9.12 -8.16
CA GLU A 61 -20.85 8.03 -7.19
C GLU A 61 -19.52 8.17 -6.43
N MET A 62 -19.59 8.05 -5.10
CA MET A 62 -18.42 8.07 -4.22
C MET A 62 -18.33 6.78 -3.42
N VAL A 63 -17.25 6.01 -3.66
CA VAL A 63 -16.99 4.76 -2.95
C VAL A 63 -15.91 4.96 -1.90
N HIS A 64 -16.29 4.83 -0.63
CA HIS A 64 -15.35 4.93 0.49
C HIS A 64 -14.82 3.54 0.88
N PHE A 65 -13.50 3.35 0.74
CA PHE A 65 -12.80 2.16 1.20
C PHE A 65 -12.37 2.29 2.66
N LYS A 66 -12.98 1.50 3.54
CA LYS A 66 -12.57 1.38 4.94
C LYS A 66 -11.42 0.37 5.08
N LEU A 67 -10.79 0.35 6.26
CA LEU A 67 -9.88 -0.73 6.62
C LEU A 67 -10.65 -2.07 6.65
N PRO A 68 -10.00 -3.19 6.25
CA PRO A 68 -10.65 -4.48 6.18
C PRO A 68 -11.06 -5.00 7.57
N GLY A 69 -12.30 -5.51 7.65
CA GLY A 69 -12.81 -6.26 8.79
C GLY A 69 -12.14 -7.64 8.94
N LEU A 70 -12.50 -8.37 9.99
CA LEU A 70 -11.84 -9.65 10.31
C LEU A 70 -11.93 -10.68 9.15
N GLU A 71 -13.13 -10.90 8.61
CA GLU A 71 -13.35 -11.86 7.52
C GLU A 71 -12.62 -11.44 6.23
N GLU A 72 -12.58 -10.13 5.95
CA GLU A 72 -11.85 -9.59 4.81
C GLU A 72 -10.35 -9.82 4.97
N ARG A 73 -9.79 -9.58 6.17
CA ARG A 73 -8.39 -9.88 6.47
C ARG A 73 -8.07 -11.36 6.32
N GLN A 74 -8.93 -12.27 6.77
CA GLN A 74 -8.76 -13.71 6.54
C GLN A 74 -8.69 -14.02 5.04
N ARG A 75 -9.64 -13.53 4.25
CA ARG A 75 -9.68 -13.73 2.80
C ARG A 75 -8.43 -13.16 2.10
N MET A 76 -7.98 -11.98 2.52
CA MET A 76 -6.78 -11.33 1.99
C MET A 76 -5.51 -12.11 2.34
N LEU A 77 -5.38 -12.57 3.58
CA LEU A 77 -4.26 -13.40 4.03
C LEU A 77 -4.19 -14.71 3.24
N THR A 78 -5.31 -15.42 3.09
CA THR A 78 -5.38 -16.64 2.27
C THR A 78 -4.98 -16.35 0.82
N HIS A 79 -5.48 -15.25 0.24
CA HIS A 79 -5.15 -14.85 -1.12
C HIS A 79 -3.65 -14.56 -1.29
N TYR A 80 -3.07 -13.73 -0.43
CA TYR A 80 -1.65 -13.35 -0.55
C TYR A 80 -0.70 -14.49 -0.19
N LEU A 81 -1.04 -15.34 0.80
CA LEU A 81 -0.26 -16.55 1.10
C LEU A 81 -0.19 -17.44 -0.13
N ARG A 82 -1.34 -17.70 -0.78
CA ARG A 82 -1.36 -18.49 -2.02
C ARG A 82 -0.55 -17.83 -3.12
N HIS A 83 -0.80 -16.55 -3.37
CA HIS A 83 -0.16 -15.79 -4.44
C HIS A 83 1.38 -15.78 -4.32
N TYR A 84 1.91 -15.55 -3.12
CA TYR A 84 3.36 -15.43 -2.93
C TYR A 84 4.06 -16.76 -2.61
N LEU A 85 3.44 -17.66 -1.82
CA LEU A 85 4.11 -18.88 -1.38
C LEU A 85 3.83 -20.08 -2.29
N LEU A 86 2.65 -20.17 -2.91
CA LEU A 86 2.27 -21.34 -3.71
C LEU A 86 2.45 -21.10 -5.21
N ASP A 87 1.99 -19.95 -5.71
CA ASP A 87 2.07 -19.61 -7.13
C ASP A 87 3.47 -19.11 -7.54
N GLY A 88 4.38 -18.93 -6.57
CA GLY A 88 5.79 -18.64 -6.82
C GLY A 88 6.06 -17.26 -7.42
N HIS A 89 5.14 -16.31 -7.27
CA HIS A 89 5.36 -14.95 -7.76
C HIS A 89 6.54 -14.31 -7.02
N HIS A 90 7.65 -14.13 -7.74
CA HIS A 90 8.85 -13.48 -7.22
C HIS A 90 8.62 -11.97 -7.12
N HIS A 91 8.88 -11.42 -5.93
CA HIS A 91 9.06 -9.98 -5.78
C HIS A 91 10.36 -9.54 -6.46
N GLY A 92 10.28 -9.32 -7.77
CA GLY A 92 11.40 -8.88 -8.60
C GLY A 92 11.09 -7.79 -9.63
N GLU A 93 9.87 -7.68 -10.16
CA GLU A 93 9.62 -6.76 -11.29
C GLU A 93 8.52 -5.70 -11.10
N ASP A 94 7.46 -5.88 -10.30
CA ASP A 94 6.26 -5.04 -10.50
C ASP A 94 5.79 -4.14 -9.33
N ILE A 95 6.48 -4.04 -8.20
CA ILE A 95 5.92 -3.34 -6.99
C ILE A 95 6.55 -1.96 -6.70
N PHE A 96 7.68 -1.60 -7.33
CA PHE A 96 8.29 -0.26 -7.20
C PHE A 96 8.54 0.40 -8.56
N ASP A 97 7.56 0.39 -9.46
CA ASP A 97 7.51 1.40 -10.53
C ASP A 97 6.85 2.67 -9.97
N GLN A 98 7.58 3.39 -9.12
CA GLN A 98 7.41 4.84 -9.09
C GLN A 98 8.11 5.34 -10.33
N LYS A 99 7.33 5.66 -11.36
CA LYS A 99 7.80 6.33 -12.57
C LYS A 99 8.69 7.51 -12.19
N THR A 100 10.00 7.36 -12.34
CA THR A 100 10.89 8.48 -12.60
C THR A 100 10.91 8.67 -14.10
N ASP A 101 10.43 9.81 -14.56
CA ASP A 101 10.27 10.14 -15.96
C ASP A 101 11.58 9.97 -16.75
N GLY A 102 11.50 9.16 -17.82
CA GLY A 102 12.30 9.34 -19.04
C GLY A 102 13.72 8.73 -19.05
N LYS A 103 13.82 7.47 -19.49
CA LYS A 103 14.70 6.99 -20.59
C LYS A 103 14.51 5.49 -20.84
N PRO A 104 14.46 5.00 -22.10
CA PRO A 104 14.30 3.59 -22.40
C PRO A 104 15.65 2.85 -22.52
N ALA A 105 15.57 1.53 -22.32
CA ALA A 105 16.50 0.48 -22.72
C ALA A 105 17.88 0.42 -22.03
N GLY A 106 18.08 -0.62 -21.20
CA GLY A 106 19.42 -0.98 -20.75
C GLY A 106 19.49 -2.10 -19.72
N LYS A 107 19.31 -3.35 -20.20
CA LYS A 107 19.72 -4.63 -19.56
C LYS A 107 18.98 -5.02 -18.27
N SER A 108 18.04 -5.96 -18.43
CA SER A 108 17.58 -6.85 -17.38
C SER A 108 18.76 -7.35 -16.55
N VAL A 109 18.78 -7.02 -15.27
CA VAL A 109 19.69 -7.61 -14.29
C VAL A 109 19.14 -8.98 -13.88
N SER A 110 18.91 -9.86 -14.86
CA SER A 110 18.52 -11.27 -14.68
C SER A 110 19.71 -12.13 -14.18
N GLY A 111 20.73 -11.53 -13.56
CA GLY A 111 22.06 -12.14 -13.47
C GLY A 111 22.61 -12.46 -12.07
N PHE A 112 21.89 -12.20 -10.97
CA PHE A 112 22.47 -12.37 -9.62
C PHE A 112 21.89 -13.50 -8.75
N PHE A 113 20.93 -14.29 -9.23
CA PHE A 113 20.51 -15.53 -8.55
C PHE A 113 20.53 -16.70 -9.53
N GLY A 114 21.69 -17.34 -9.63
CA GLY A 114 21.83 -18.64 -10.28
C GLY A 114 21.22 -19.74 -9.41
N ALA A 115 19.91 -19.96 -9.53
CA ALA A 115 19.22 -21.20 -9.22
C ALA A 115 17.81 -21.13 -9.83
N ALA A 116 17.28 -22.24 -10.33
CA ALA A 116 15.85 -22.35 -10.62
C ALA A 116 15.06 -21.95 -9.35
N PRO A 117 13.90 -21.29 -9.47
CA PRO A 117 13.19 -20.80 -8.31
C PRO A 117 12.81 -21.96 -7.41
N THR A 118 13.46 -22.06 -6.25
CA THR A 118 13.09 -23.03 -5.23
C THR A 118 11.65 -22.72 -4.84
N GLN A 119 10.74 -23.67 -5.06
CA GLN A 119 9.37 -23.49 -4.64
C GLN A 119 9.33 -23.56 -3.11
N VAL A 120 8.71 -22.57 -2.45
CA VAL A 120 8.56 -22.59 -1.00
C VAL A 120 7.66 -23.77 -0.63
N THR A 121 8.15 -24.62 0.27
CA THR A 121 7.35 -25.74 0.78
C THR A 121 6.54 -25.27 1.97
N VAL A 122 5.22 -25.26 1.85
CA VAL A 122 4.30 -24.92 2.94
C VAL A 122 3.99 -26.17 3.75
N ASP A 123 4.33 -26.17 5.04
CA ASP A 123 4.17 -27.32 5.93
C ASP A 123 3.34 -26.94 7.16
N GLY A 124 2.27 -27.70 7.43
CA GLY A 124 1.45 -27.56 8.65
C GLY A 124 0.59 -26.30 8.77
N ILE A 125 0.45 -25.49 7.70
CA ILE A 125 -0.42 -24.30 7.72
C ILE A 125 -1.88 -24.69 7.50
N GLU A 126 -2.66 -24.62 8.57
CA GLU A 126 -4.12 -24.75 8.58
C GLU A 126 -4.86 -23.42 8.77
N GLU A 127 -6.18 -23.44 8.53
CA GLU A 127 -7.10 -22.30 8.68
C GLU A 127 -7.00 -21.60 10.06
N ARG A 128 -6.71 -22.36 11.13
CA ARG A 128 -6.54 -21.78 12.48
C ARG A 128 -5.40 -20.74 12.54
N HIS A 129 -4.33 -20.93 11.76
CA HIS A 129 -3.18 -20.02 11.75
C HIS A 129 -3.49 -18.76 10.93
N ILE A 130 -4.27 -18.92 9.85
CA ILE A 130 -4.77 -17.79 9.06
C ILE A 130 -5.71 -16.94 9.91
N ARG A 131 -6.63 -17.58 10.65
CA ARG A 131 -7.50 -16.90 11.60
C ARG A 131 -6.73 -16.16 12.68
N PHE A 132 -5.74 -16.81 13.30
CA PHE A 132 -4.86 -16.15 14.27
C PHE A 132 -4.18 -14.92 13.66
N ALA A 133 -3.63 -15.03 12.45
CA ALA A 133 -3.03 -13.88 11.76
C ALA A 133 -4.03 -12.76 11.44
N ALA A 134 -5.28 -13.10 11.10
CA ALA A 134 -6.32 -12.11 10.87
C ALA A 134 -6.72 -11.35 12.15
N ASP A 135 -6.74 -12.04 13.29
CA ASP A 135 -6.96 -11.41 14.61
C ASP A 135 -5.81 -10.46 14.97
N ARG A 136 -4.56 -10.87 14.71
CA ARG A 136 -3.35 -10.05 15.00
C ARG A 136 -3.15 -8.86 14.06
N THR A 137 -3.77 -8.87 12.88
CA THR A 137 -3.64 -7.81 11.87
C THR A 137 -4.77 -6.77 11.91
N GLU A 138 -5.44 -6.62 13.05
CA GLU A 138 -6.42 -5.55 13.24
C GLU A 138 -5.82 -4.17 12.92
N GLY A 139 -6.56 -3.36 12.14
CA GLY A 139 -6.10 -2.04 11.69
C GLY A 139 -5.07 -2.06 10.57
N PHE A 140 -4.77 -3.22 9.97
CA PHE A 140 -3.91 -3.30 8.79
C PHE A 140 -4.68 -2.92 7.53
N SER A 141 -4.06 -2.09 6.69
CA SER A 141 -4.49 -1.85 5.31
C SER A 141 -4.13 -3.04 4.42
N GLY A 142 -4.77 -3.14 3.25
CA GLY A 142 -4.44 -4.18 2.28
C GLY A 142 -2.97 -4.20 1.86
N ARG A 143 -2.35 -3.02 1.73
CA ARG A 143 -0.91 -2.88 1.43
C ARG A 143 -0.03 -3.48 2.53
N GLU A 144 -0.41 -3.33 3.80
CA GLU A 144 0.34 -3.91 4.92
C GLU A 144 0.18 -5.42 5.00
N ILE A 145 -1.02 -5.95 4.72
CA ILE A 145 -1.25 -7.41 4.66
C ILE A 145 -0.45 -8.03 3.50
N SER A 146 -0.43 -7.39 2.33
CA SER A 146 0.42 -7.81 1.21
C SER A 146 1.90 -7.82 1.63
N LYS A 147 2.41 -6.75 2.26
CA LYS A 147 3.79 -6.69 2.76
C LYS A 147 4.14 -7.78 3.76
N LEU A 148 3.22 -8.13 4.64
CA LEU A 148 3.40 -9.25 5.56
C LEU A 148 3.60 -10.57 4.80
N ALA A 149 2.82 -10.83 3.76
CA ALA A 149 2.98 -12.04 2.95
C ALA A 149 4.31 -12.09 2.18
N ILE A 150 4.80 -10.94 1.73
CA ILE A 150 6.14 -10.81 1.12
C ILE A 150 7.22 -11.12 2.16
N ALA A 151 7.07 -10.60 3.38
CA ALA A 151 8.00 -10.88 4.47
C ALA A 151 8.02 -12.39 4.83
N TRP A 152 6.86 -13.05 4.80
CA TRP A 152 6.77 -14.50 4.96
C TRP A 152 7.52 -15.27 3.88
N GLN A 153 7.33 -14.87 2.62
CA GLN A 153 8.05 -15.47 1.49
C GLN A 153 9.57 -15.29 1.62
N ALA A 154 10.03 -14.07 1.92
CA ALA A 154 11.44 -13.78 2.14
C ALA A 154 12.03 -14.59 3.31
N ALA A 155 11.29 -14.70 4.41
CA ALA A 155 11.71 -15.47 5.58
C ALA A 155 11.76 -16.99 5.31
N ALA A 156 10.87 -17.50 4.45
CA ALA A 156 10.92 -18.88 4.00
C ALA A 156 12.20 -19.12 3.18
N TYR A 157 12.48 -18.27 2.19
CA TYR A 157 13.71 -18.35 1.40
C TYR A 157 15.00 -18.19 2.22
N GLY A 158 14.94 -17.44 3.31
CA GLY A 158 16.09 -17.23 4.20
C GLY A 158 16.51 -18.43 5.04
N ASN A 159 15.73 -19.53 5.05
CA ASN A 159 16.10 -20.75 5.76
C ASN A 159 16.61 -21.85 4.82
N GLU A 160 17.47 -22.75 5.34
CA GLU A 160 18.18 -23.77 4.56
C GLU A 160 17.28 -24.68 3.72
N LYS A 161 16.01 -24.87 4.14
CA LYS A 161 15.07 -25.79 3.49
C LYS A 161 14.02 -25.09 2.64
N ALA A 162 13.96 -23.76 2.64
CA ALA A 162 12.85 -23.00 2.06
C ALA A 162 11.45 -23.43 2.57
N HIS A 163 11.35 -23.80 3.85
CA HIS A 163 10.08 -24.24 4.45
C HIS A 163 9.34 -23.07 5.11
N PHE A 164 8.04 -23.00 4.88
CA PHE A 164 7.12 -22.10 5.56
C PHE A 164 6.26 -22.89 6.56
N THR A 165 6.50 -22.65 7.86
CA THR A 165 5.90 -23.38 8.98
C THR A 165 5.05 -22.46 9.87
N PRO A 166 4.15 -22.98 10.72
CA PRO A 166 3.38 -22.16 11.66
C PRO A 166 4.25 -21.27 12.54
N ALA A 167 5.37 -21.80 13.06
CA ALA A 167 6.29 -21.04 13.89
C ALA A 167 6.96 -19.88 13.13
N LEU A 168 7.30 -20.08 11.85
CA LEU A 168 7.85 -19.02 11.01
C LEU A 168 6.80 -17.95 10.69
N MET A 169 5.58 -18.39 10.37
CA MET A 169 4.45 -17.50 10.13
C MET A 169 4.19 -16.59 11.33
N GLU A 170 4.09 -17.17 12.52
CA GLU A 170 3.83 -16.45 13.77
C GLU A 170 4.97 -15.48 14.12
N ARG A 171 6.23 -15.91 14.03
CA ARG A 171 7.38 -15.04 14.32
C ARG A 171 7.37 -13.78 13.44
N VAL A 172 7.27 -13.95 12.13
CA VAL A 172 7.30 -12.83 11.17
C VAL A 172 6.07 -11.93 11.33
N LEU A 173 4.91 -12.52 11.65
CA LEU A 173 3.69 -11.77 11.96
C LEU A 173 3.89 -10.86 13.17
N GLU A 174 4.39 -11.40 14.29
CA GLU A 174 4.62 -10.62 15.50
C GLU A 174 5.66 -9.51 15.28
N ASP A 175 6.73 -9.80 14.53
CA ASP A 175 7.71 -8.79 14.12
C ASP A 175 7.05 -7.64 13.34
N HIS A 176 6.16 -7.94 12.39
CA HIS A 176 5.46 -6.94 11.59
C HIS A 176 4.44 -6.13 12.39
N VAL A 177 3.70 -6.78 13.30
CA VAL A 177 2.76 -6.13 14.22
C VAL A 177 3.51 -5.15 15.12
N GLU A 178 4.63 -5.57 15.68
CA GLU A 178 5.45 -4.73 16.54
C GLU A 178 6.07 -3.55 15.77
N GLN A 179 6.55 -3.78 14.53
CA GLN A 179 7.04 -2.71 13.67
C GLN A 179 5.96 -1.66 13.36
N LYS A 180 4.73 -2.10 13.03
CA LYS A 180 3.60 -1.18 12.81
C LYS A 180 3.27 -0.41 14.09
N ARG A 181 3.24 -1.07 15.24
CA ARG A 181 2.97 -0.45 16.54
C ARG A 181 4.01 0.61 16.88
N LYS A 182 5.31 0.30 16.74
CA LYS A 182 6.43 1.25 16.94
C LYS A 182 6.31 2.45 15.99
N LYS A 183 6.01 2.20 14.71
CA LYS A 183 5.81 3.27 13.72
C LYS A 183 4.65 4.19 14.09
N HIS A 184 3.53 3.64 14.53
CA HIS A 184 2.37 4.42 14.95
C HIS A 184 2.68 5.29 16.18
N LEU A 185 3.29 4.72 17.21
CA LEU A 185 3.71 5.46 18.41
C LEU A 185 4.69 6.59 18.08
N TRP A 186 5.62 6.34 17.16
CA TRP A 186 6.57 7.37 16.72
C TRP A 186 5.85 8.52 15.99
N LEU A 187 4.89 8.22 15.11
CA LEU A 187 4.11 9.24 14.42
C LEU A 187 3.29 10.08 15.41
N ASP A 188 2.65 9.45 16.39
CA ASP A 188 1.89 10.15 17.43
C ASP A 188 2.77 11.10 18.24
N ASP A 189 3.98 10.66 18.59
CA ASP A 189 4.93 11.47 19.36
C ASP A 189 5.48 12.65 18.54
N VAL A 190 5.74 12.43 17.24
CA VAL A 190 6.09 13.50 16.29
C VAL A 190 4.95 14.51 16.17
N THR A 191 3.71 14.07 16.00
CA THR A 191 2.54 14.96 15.91
C THR A 191 2.36 15.78 17.19
N LYS A 192 2.47 15.16 18.36
CA LYS A 192 2.43 15.86 19.66
C LYS A 192 3.57 16.86 19.78
N SER A 193 4.78 16.45 19.39
CA SER A 193 5.97 17.30 19.44
C SER A 193 5.84 18.53 18.54
N THR A 194 5.28 18.37 17.34
CA THR A 194 4.93 19.48 16.45
C THR A 194 3.83 20.38 17.05
N MET A 195 2.80 19.82 17.69
CA MET A 195 1.74 20.62 18.32
C MET A 195 2.20 21.38 19.57
N TYR A 196 3.10 20.81 20.37
CA TYR A 196 3.56 21.38 21.65
C TYR A 196 4.95 22.04 21.57
N GLY A 197 5.57 22.10 20.38
CA GLY A 197 6.87 22.74 20.18
C GLY A 197 8.05 22.04 20.87
N THR A 198 7.90 20.75 21.22
CA THR A 198 9.00 19.95 21.79
C THR A 198 9.80 19.26 20.68
N PRO A 199 11.12 19.08 20.84
CA PRO A 199 11.91 18.36 19.84
C PRO A 199 11.48 16.88 19.76
N PRO A 200 11.37 16.29 18.55
CA PRO A 200 10.94 14.90 18.38
C PRO A 200 11.95 13.92 19.01
N PRO A 201 11.51 12.72 19.42
CA PRO A 201 12.36 11.74 20.06
C PRO A 201 13.46 11.25 19.09
N PRO A 202 14.69 11.01 19.58
CA PRO A 202 15.76 10.48 18.75
C PRO A 202 15.40 9.07 18.25
N ILE A 203 15.63 8.81 16.96
CA ILE A 203 15.50 7.48 16.37
C ILE A 203 16.57 6.59 17.01
N LYS A 204 16.15 5.69 17.91
CA LYS A 204 17.05 4.68 18.49
C LYS A 204 17.48 3.73 17.37
N LYS A 205 18.69 3.90 16.84
CA LYS A 205 19.37 2.87 16.07
C LYS A 205 19.83 1.81 17.07
N GLU A 206 19.12 0.70 17.14
CA GLU A 206 19.65 -0.48 17.85
C GLU A 206 20.87 -0.97 17.07
N SER A 207 22.02 -0.98 17.74
CA SER A 207 23.34 -1.40 17.28
C SER A 207 23.53 -2.90 17.40
#